data_AF-A0A957A0J9-F1
#
_entry.id   AF-A0A957A0J9-F1
#
_cell.length_a   1.000
_cell.length_b   1.000
_cell.length_c   1.000
_cell.angle_alpha   90.00
_cell.angle_beta   90.00
_cell.angle_gamma   90.00
#
_symmetry.space_group_name_H-M   'P 1'
#
loop_
_entity.id
_entity.type
_entity.pdbx_description
1 polymer ?
#
loop_
_entity_poly.entity_id
_entity_poly.type
_entity_poly.pdbx_seq_one_letter_code
_entity_poly.pdbx_strand_id
1 'polypeptide(L)'
;MTTAEVSAPGLDLSWLNVDEGWGANATPGRKGLTLDDLNVMTYGDVPTLNGPATMGMRGARPDPRAARHGRQIHNKAEAWSESARLLYEEAQTRQWSSAVDIPWETIEELPDDIEMAMCTLCTFLTQVEFIAGDLPGRYMGEVHPDEFEVQLFLGTQLMDESRHEDVFRKRALVNGGGLVDSGFGASQLLSADNFTEMTARLHLVGEGFVQTIFRMGELIANNEAEKRIYRLAAQDESRHLAFGVTHLKYLMETEPERREEMHHYLDVQEGALGQSNGSLTTNPATGEALAILAGGGIDKIDEGFQKLMIMRKKQINEYMHRLEVIGLGDRRERMAPAMKAFLDPA
;
A
#
# COMPACT_ATOMS: atom_id res chain seq x y z
N MET A 1 40.25 33.17 1.61
CA MET A 1 41.40 33.04 0.69
C MET A 1 40.83 33.19 -0.71
N THR A 2 41.24 34.23 -1.44
CA THR A 2 40.89 34.42 -2.85
C THR A 2 41.43 33.22 -3.63
N THR A 3 40.53 32.37 -4.13
CA THR A 3 40.86 31.26 -5.02
C THR A 3 41.48 31.85 -6.28
N ALA A 4 42.73 31.48 -6.56
CA ALA A 4 43.38 31.85 -7.82
C ALA A 4 42.59 31.20 -8.96
N GLU A 5 42.13 31.98 -9.93
CA GLU A 5 41.47 31.47 -11.14
C GLU A 5 42.43 30.51 -11.85
N VAL A 6 42.14 29.22 -11.79
CA VAL A 6 42.87 28.20 -12.53
C VAL A 6 42.45 28.31 -14.00
N SER A 7 43.36 28.80 -14.86
CA SER A 7 43.13 28.83 -16.31
C SER A 7 43.11 27.40 -16.85
N ALA A 8 41.92 26.89 -17.15
CA ALA A 8 41.69 25.59 -17.77
C ALA A 8 41.03 25.77 -19.15
N PRO A 9 41.81 26.17 -20.19
CA PRO A 9 41.24 26.50 -21.49
C PRO A 9 40.50 25.30 -22.11
N GLY A 10 39.24 25.54 -22.50
CA GLY A 10 38.37 24.53 -23.12
C GLY A 10 37.47 23.77 -22.14
N LEU A 11 37.60 23.97 -20.83
CA LEU A 11 36.71 23.38 -19.82
C LEU A 11 35.69 24.41 -19.30
N ASP A 12 34.43 24.00 -19.25
CA ASP A 12 33.40 24.70 -18.47
C ASP A 12 33.37 24.13 -17.05
N LEU A 13 33.91 24.89 -16.09
CA LEU A 13 33.95 24.54 -14.67
C LEU A 13 32.88 25.29 -13.86
N SER A 14 31.87 25.88 -14.52
CA SER A 14 30.79 26.60 -13.84
C SER A 14 29.97 25.72 -12.89
N TRP A 15 30.01 24.39 -13.06
CA TRP A 15 29.39 23.42 -12.15
C TRP A 15 30.15 23.25 -10.82
N LEU A 16 31.44 23.60 -10.75
CA LEU A 16 32.28 23.50 -9.56
C LEU A 16 32.11 24.75 -8.67
N ASN A 17 30.86 25.02 -8.28
CA ASN A 17 30.48 26.19 -7.49
C ASN A 17 30.42 25.84 -5.99
N VAL A 18 31.58 25.79 -5.33
CA VAL A 18 31.70 25.40 -3.92
C VAL A 18 31.22 26.46 -2.92
N ASP A 19 30.82 27.64 -3.38
CA ASP A 19 30.37 28.75 -2.53
C ASP A 19 28.83 28.78 -2.34
N GLU A 20 28.07 28.08 -3.19
CA GLU A 20 26.59 28.04 -3.14
C GLU A 20 26.07 26.61 -2.88
N GLY A 21 25.40 26.39 -1.73
CA GLY A 21 24.78 25.10 -1.39
C GLY A 21 25.76 24.00 -0.94
N TRP A 22 27.05 24.30 -0.85
CA TRP A 22 28.08 23.39 -0.35
C TRP A 22 28.10 23.34 1.19
N GLY A 23 28.62 22.25 1.75
CA GLY A 23 28.77 22.08 3.21
C GLY A 23 27.65 21.30 3.90
N ALA A 24 26.68 20.77 3.14
CA ALA A 24 25.75 19.77 3.65
C ALA A 24 26.52 18.56 4.18
N ASN A 25 26.26 18.18 5.44
CA ASN A 25 26.92 17.08 6.10
C ASN A 25 25.91 16.29 6.93
N ALA A 26 25.68 15.05 6.54
CA ALA A 26 24.83 14.10 7.25
C ALA A 26 25.71 13.12 8.04
N THR A 27 25.34 12.85 9.29
CA THR A 27 26.10 11.95 10.17
C THR A 27 25.27 10.68 10.41
N PRO A 28 25.81 9.48 10.11
CA PRO A 28 25.10 8.23 10.36
C PRO A 28 24.75 8.05 11.84
N GLY A 29 23.52 7.63 12.12
CA GLY A 29 23.04 7.26 13.46
C GLY A 29 23.19 5.78 13.77
N ARG A 30 22.50 5.32 14.83
CA ARG A 30 22.48 3.89 15.23
C ARG A 30 21.87 2.97 14.17
N LYS A 31 21.02 3.51 13.30
CA LYS A 31 20.34 2.78 12.21
C LYS A 31 21.09 2.88 10.87
N GLY A 32 22.32 3.42 10.86
CA GLY A 32 23.03 3.77 9.63
C GLY A 32 22.74 5.20 9.20
N LEU A 33 22.93 5.49 7.91
CA LEU A 33 22.60 6.77 7.30
C LEU A 33 21.24 6.67 6.62
N THR A 34 20.21 7.18 7.28
CA THR A 34 18.82 7.10 6.84
C THR A 34 18.39 8.34 6.06
N LEU A 35 17.25 8.28 5.36
CA LEU A 35 16.64 9.46 4.75
C LEU A 35 16.39 10.60 5.75
N ASP A 36 16.11 10.29 7.03
CA ASP A 36 15.99 11.29 8.09
C ASP A 36 17.31 12.02 8.36
N ASP A 37 18.43 11.28 8.34
CA ASP A 37 19.76 11.87 8.56
C ASP A 37 20.18 12.78 7.39
N LEU A 38 19.57 12.60 6.20
CA LEU A 38 19.83 13.43 5.01
C LEU A 38 19.04 14.74 4.98
N ASN A 39 18.10 14.97 5.91
CA ASN A 39 17.34 16.22 6.02
C ASN A 39 18.18 17.35 6.65
N VAL A 40 19.26 17.72 5.96
CA VAL A 40 20.18 18.79 6.34
C VAL A 40 20.02 19.99 5.42
N MET A 41 20.19 21.19 5.97
CA MET A 41 19.97 22.44 5.21
C MET A 41 18.61 22.42 4.50
N THR A 42 18.54 22.87 3.25
CA THR A 42 17.31 22.91 2.45
C THR A 42 16.91 21.56 1.87
N TYR A 43 17.71 20.49 2.03
CA TYR A 43 17.40 19.18 1.45
C TYR A 43 16.26 18.46 2.20
N GLY A 44 15.98 18.86 3.44
CA GLY A 44 14.83 18.39 4.23
C GLY A 44 13.54 19.20 4.06
N ASP A 45 13.60 20.35 3.39
CA ASP A 45 12.47 21.29 3.31
C ASP A 45 11.53 20.90 2.15
N VAL A 46 10.54 20.05 2.43
CA VAL A 46 9.53 19.65 1.43
C VAL A 46 8.56 20.82 1.19
N PRO A 47 8.54 21.43 -0.01
CA PRO A 47 7.76 22.63 -0.27
C PRO A 47 6.26 22.32 -0.32
N THR A 48 5.40 23.27 0.08
CA THR A 48 3.93 23.12 -0.04
C THR A 48 3.48 23.10 -1.50
N LEU A 49 4.10 23.94 -2.33
CA LEU A 49 3.93 23.92 -3.78
C LEU A 49 5.25 23.49 -4.39
N ASN A 50 5.20 22.37 -5.10
CA ASN A 50 6.36 21.80 -5.75
C ASN A 50 6.91 22.75 -6.82
N GLY A 51 8.21 22.61 -7.06
CA GLY A 51 8.95 23.39 -8.02
C GLY A 51 8.52 23.17 -9.47
N PRO A 52 9.30 23.68 -10.41
CA PRO A 52 9.01 23.52 -11.83
C PRO A 52 9.04 22.04 -12.22
N ALA A 53 7.98 21.54 -12.86
CA ALA A 53 7.83 20.12 -13.23
C ALA A 53 8.95 19.63 -14.15
N THR A 54 10.04 19.16 -13.56
CA THR A 54 11.26 18.67 -14.21
C THR A 54 11.75 17.46 -13.43
N MET A 55 12.85 16.86 -13.87
CA MET A 55 13.50 15.79 -13.11
C MET A 55 14.54 16.32 -12.11
N GLY A 56 14.54 17.63 -11.83
CA GLY A 56 15.41 18.21 -10.80
C GLY A 56 14.95 17.78 -9.42
N MET A 57 15.79 17.06 -8.69
CA MET A 57 15.50 16.58 -7.33
C MET A 57 15.40 17.74 -6.34
N ARG A 58 14.68 17.53 -5.22
CA ARG A 58 14.60 18.52 -4.12
C ARG A 58 15.97 19.07 -3.75
N GLY A 59 16.08 20.40 -3.68
CA GLY A 59 17.33 21.10 -3.34
C GLY A 59 18.37 21.16 -4.45
N ALA A 60 18.16 20.52 -5.61
CA ALA A 60 19.00 20.70 -6.78
C ALA A 60 18.57 21.94 -7.57
N ARG A 61 19.54 22.69 -8.12
CA ARG A 61 19.25 23.81 -9.00
C ARG A 61 18.75 23.29 -10.36
N PRO A 62 17.54 23.64 -10.81
CA PRO A 62 17.02 23.15 -12.07
C PRO A 62 17.78 23.75 -13.26
N ASP A 63 18.07 22.95 -14.29
CA ASP A 63 18.51 23.47 -15.58
C ASP A 63 17.29 24.09 -16.30
N PRO A 64 17.33 25.37 -16.70
CA PRO A 64 16.21 26.01 -17.37
C PRO A 64 15.84 25.37 -18.72
N ARG A 65 16.73 24.54 -19.28
CA ARG A 65 16.52 23.76 -20.52
C ARG A 65 15.92 22.39 -20.26
N ALA A 66 15.79 21.96 -19.00
CA ALA A 66 15.25 20.65 -18.66
C ALA A 66 13.84 20.48 -19.24
N ALA A 67 13.58 19.30 -19.81
CA ALA A 67 12.27 18.95 -20.33
C ALA A 67 11.24 19.00 -19.20
N ARG A 68 10.07 19.56 -19.50
CA ARG A 68 8.95 19.59 -18.55
C ARG A 68 8.27 18.22 -18.49
N HIS A 69 7.94 17.78 -17.30
CA HIS A 69 7.09 16.61 -17.09
C HIS A 69 5.63 17.06 -16.95
N GLY A 70 4.76 16.69 -17.89
CA GLY A 70 3.41 17.26 -17.97
C GLY A 70 2.38 16.76 -16.95
N ARG A 71 2.69 15.71 -16.18
CA ARG A 71 1.75 15.03 -15.26
C ARG A 71 2.21 14.99 -13.80
N GLN A 72 3.17 15.85 -13.43
CA GLN A 72 3.69 15.84 -12.06
C GLN A 72 2.72 16.52 -11.10
N ILE A 73 2.52 15.90 -9.94
CA ILE A 73 1.71 16.43 -8.84
C ILE A 73 2.38 17.69 -8.28
N HIS A 74 1.63 18.78 -8.18
CA HIS A 74 2.19 20.08 -7.82
C HIS A 74 1.90 20.52 -6.39
N ASN A 75 0.77 20.11 -5.83
CA ASN A 75 0.44 20.40 -4.43
C ASN A 75 0.91 19.24 -3.55
N LYS A 76 1.72 19.56 -2.53
CA LYS A 76 2.18 18.58 -1.54
C LYS A 76 1.04 17.78 -0.91
N ALA A 77 -0.11 18.40 -0.68
CA ALA A 77 -1.28 17.73 -0.10
C ALA A 77 -1.82 16.57 -0.95
N GLU A 78 -1.51 16.50 -2.25
CA GLU A 78 -2.03 15.48 -3.16
C GLU A 78 -1.29 14.13 -3.08
N ALA A 79 -0.02 14.10 -2.67
CA ALA A 79 0.79 12.86 -2.61
C ALA A 79 1.55 12.63 -1.30
N TRP A 80 1.82 13.68 -0.52
CA TRP A 80 2.73 13.62 0.61
C TRP A 80 2.25 12.70 1.72
N SER A 81 3.19 11.94 2.29
CA SER A 81 2.97 11.16 3.51
C SER A 81 4.13 11.39 4.47
N GLU A 82 3.82 11.88 5.68
CA GLU A 82 4.82 12.13 6.73
C GLU A 82 5.63 10.88 7.11
N SER A 83 5.05 9.70 6.90
CA SER A 83 5.68 8.42 7.25
C SER A 83 6.51 7.81 6.12
N ALA A 84 6.50 8.37 4.90
CA ALA A 84 7.11 7.78 3.71
C ALA A 84 8.57 7.35 3.93
N ARG A 85 9.39 8.23 4.55
CA ARG A 85 10.80 7.95 4.86
C ARG A 85 10.97 6.78 5.80
N LEU A 86 10.26 6.80 6.94
CA LEU A 86 10.32 5.75 7.94
C LEU A 86 9.90 4.40 7.37
N LEU A 87 8.81 4.39 6.60
CA LEU A 87 8.25 3.18 6.02
C LEU A 87 9.13 2.61 4.93
N TYR A 88 9.75 3.47 4.11
CA TYR A 88 10.76 3.04 3.14
C TYR A 88 11.93 2.35 3.83
N GLU A 89 12.53 2.99 4.86
CA GLU A 89 13.65 2.39 5.60
C GLU A 89 13.26 1.07 6.28
N GLU A 90 12.05 0.99 6.83
CA GLU A 90 11.53 -0.26 7.39
C GLU A 90 11.42 -1.35 6.31
N ALA A 91 10.83 -1.03 5.16
CA ALA A 91 10.65 -1.97 4.06
C ALA A 91 11.99 -2.56 3.58
N GLN A 92 13.05 -1.75 3.48
CA GLN A 92 14.37 -2.21 3.06
C GLN A 92 14.98 -3.24 4.02
N THR A 93 14.71 -3.12 5.33
CA THR A 93 15.27 -4.05 6.34
C THR A 93 14.48 -5.34 6.50
N ARG A 94 13.25 -5.40 5.97
CA ARG A 94 12.29 -6.50 6.18
C ARG A 94 12.01 -7.32 4.92
N GLN A 95 12.91 -7.27 3.94
CA GLN A 95 12.80 -8.02 2.71
C GLN A 95 12.77 -9.54 2.95
N TRP A 96 11.97 -10.24 2.15
CA TRP A 96 11.88 -11.70 2.13
C TRP A 96 11.69 -12.21 0.70
N SER A 97 11.95 -13.50 0.49
CA SER A 97 11.81 -14.21 -0.77
C SER A 97 10.81 -15.34 -0.63
N SER A 98 9.77 -15.31 -1.45
CA SER A 98 8.77 -16.37 -1.55
C SER A 98 9.38 -17.73 -1.86
N ALA A 99 10.53 -17.81 -2.53
CA ALA A 99 11.13 -19.07 -2.95
C ALA A 99 11.89 -19.79 -1.84
N VAL A 100 12.50 -19.06 -0.89
CA VAL A 100 13.43 -19.63 0.09
C VAL A 100 13.07 -19.33 1.54
N ASP A 101 12.30 -18.27 1.82
CA ASP A 101 11.91 -17.90 3.20
C ASP A 101 10.55 -18.51 3.62
N ILE A 102 9.85 -19.14 2.68
CA ILE A 102 8.65 -19.93 2.94
C ILE A 102 9.07 -21.40 3.07
N PRO A 103 8.69 -22.08 4.17
CA PRO A 103 9.04 -23.48 4.40
C PRO A 103 8.13 -24.42 3.58
N TRP A 104 8.27 -24.38 2.24
CA TRP A 104 7.43 -25.13 1.30
C TRP A 104 7.40 -26.64 1.56
N GLU A 105 8.46 -27.20 2.14
CA GLU A 105 8.56 -28.59 2.55
C GLU A 105 7.55 -28.98 3.64
N THR A 106 6.91 -28.02 4.31
CA THR A 106 5.87 -28.25 5.33
C THR A 106 4.47 -28.42 4.73
N ILE A 107 4.33 -28.29 3.41
CA ILE A 107 3.05 -28.52 2.74
C ILE A 107 2.81 -30.02 2.60
N GLU A 108 1.65 -30.44 3.06
CA GLU A 108 1.15 -31.80 2.98
C GLU A 108 -0.16 -31.84 2.17
N GLU A 109 -0.51 -33.01 1.67
CA GLU A 109 -1.79 -33.24 0.99
C GLU A 109 -2.95 -32.85 1.91
N LEU A 110 -3.85 -32.01 1.40
CA LEU A 110 -5.04 -31.55 2.11
C LEU A 110 -6.29 -32.25 1.56
N PRO A 111 -7.37 -32.35 2.35
CA PRO A 111 -8.68 -32.74 1.83
C PRO A 111 -9.10 -31.88 0.64
N ASP A 112 -9.75 -32.50 -0.36
CA ASP A 112 -10.10 -31.86 -1.64
C ASP A 112 -10.88 -30.53 -1.48
N ASP A 113 -11.80 -30.47 -0.51
CA ASP A 113 -12.60 -29.28 -0.23
C ASP A 113 -11.77 -28.13 0.35
N ILE A 114 -10.81 -28.45 1.24
CA ILE A 114 -9.88 -27.48 1.82
C ILE A 114 -8.89 -27.00 0.76
N GLU A 115 -8.31 -27.90 -0.04
CA GLU A 115 -7.36 -27.52 -1.09
C GLU A 115 -8.05 -26.68 -2.16
N MET A 116 -9.27 -27.02 -2.57
CA MET A 116 -10.07 -26.22 -3.50
C MET A 116 -10.39 -24.83 -2.94
N ALA A 117 -10.75 -24.74 -1.66
CA ALA A 117 -10.99 -23.45 -1.00
C ALA A 117 -9.72 -22.60 -0.93
N MET A 118 -8.57 -23.20 -0.62
CA MET A 118 -7.28 -22.50 -0.63
C MET A 118 -6.89 -22.04 -2.03
N CYS A 119 -7.06 -22.88 -3.04
CA CYS A 119 -6.83 -22.53 -4.44
C CYS A 119 -7.74 -21.38 -4.91
N THR A 120 -9.00 -21.38 -4.50
CA THR A 120 -9.96 -20.30 -4.77
C THR A 120 -9.51 -18.99 -4.13
N LEU A 121 -9.12 -19.02 -2.84
CA LEU A 121 -8.62 -17.84 -2.15
C LEU A 121 -7.32 -17.32 -2.76
N CYS A 122 -6.35 -18.19 -3.06
CA CYS A 122 -5.08 -17.80 -3.66
C CYS A 122 -5.25 -17.27 -5.09
N THR A 123 -6.20 -17.81 -5.87
CA THR A 123 -6.54 -17.29 -7.20
C THR A 123 -7.10 -15.87 -7.11
N PHE A 124 -7.96 -15.62 -6.12
CA PHE A 124 -8.47 -14.28 -5.84
C PHE A 124 -7.36 -13.33 -5.38
N LEU A 125 -6.56 -13.72 -4.40
CA LEU A 125 -5.46 -12.90 -3.87
C LEU A 125 -4.46 -12.54 -4.97
N THR A 126 -4.04 -13.50 -5.80
CA THR A 126 -3.15 -13.23 -6.95
C THR A 126 -3.67 -12.09 -7.85
N GLN A 127 -4.99 -12.01 -8.08
CA GLN A 127 -5.58 -10.91 -8.86
C GLN A 127 -5.63 -9.59 -8.09
N VAL A 128 -5.84 -9.65 -6.78
CA VAL A 128 -5.81 -8.47 -5.91
C VAL A 128 -4.41 -7.88 -5.88
N GLU A 129 -3.38 -8.70 -5.66
CA GLU A 129 -1.99 -8.21 -5.55
C GLU A 129 -1.50 -7.64 -6.88
N PHE A 130 -1.89 -8.24 -8.00
CA PHE A 130 -1.59 -7.68 -9.32
C PHE A 130 -2.14 -6.24 -9.46
N ILE A 131 -3.38 -6.02 -9.00
CA ILE A 131 -4.03 -4.71 -9.05
C ILE A 131 -3.44 -3.74 -8.02
N ALA A 132 -3.13 -4.23 -6.82
CA ALA A 132 -2.50 -3.47 -5.74
C ALA A 132 -1.07 -3.04 -6.12
N GLY A 133 -0.36 -3.79 -6.97
CA GLY A 133 0.92 -3.37 -7.54
C GLY A 133 0.77 -2.42 -8.74
N ASP A 134 -0.16 -2.69 -9.66
CA ASP A 134 -0.36 -1.89 -10.86
C ASP A 134 -0.85 -0.46 -10.53
N LEU A 135 -1.80 -0.34 -9.61
CA LEU A 135 -2.47 0.94 -9.36
C LEU A 135 -1.52 2.02 -8.78
N PRO A 136 -0.76 1.78 -7.70
CA PRO A 136 0.26 2.73 -7.25
C PRO A 136 1.37 2.94 -8.30
N GLY A 137 1.68 1.91 -9.09
CA GLY A 137 2.67 1.99 -10.18
C GLY A 137 2.30 3.02 -11.25
N ARG A 138 1.00 3.18 -11.55
CA ARG A 138 0.49 4.22 -12.47
C ARG A 138 0.81 5.64 -11.98
N TYR A 139 0.68 5.86 -10.67
CA TYR A 139 0.89 7.18 -10.06
C TYR A 139 2.34 7.44 -9.62
N MET A 140 3.17 6.41 -9.50
CA MET A 140 4.58 6.55 -9.11
C MET A 140 5.36 7.50 -10.03
N GLY A 141 5.00 7.55 -11.32
CA GLY A 141 5.60 8.46 -12.30
C GLY A 141 5.10 9.91 -12.22
N GLU A 142 4.04 10.17 -11.47
CA GLU A 142 3.43 11.49 -11.26
C GLU A 142 3.93 12.17 -9.99
N VAL A 143 4.56 11.42 -9.07
CA VAL A 143 5.19 11.97 -7.86
C VAL A 143 6.26 12.98 -8.24
N HIS A 144 6.20 14.17 -7.66
CA HIS A 144 7.19 15.21 -7.91
C HIS A 144 8.54 14.84 -7.27
N PRO A 145 9.69 15.17 -7.90
CA PRO A 145 11.02 14.96 -7.30
C PRO A 145 11.28 15.75 -6.01
N ASP A 146 10.42 16.72 -5.70
CA ASP A 146 10.40 17.41 -4.40
C ASP A 146 9.82 16.54 -3.28
N GLU A 147 9.10 15.48 -3.63
CA GLU A 147 8.50 14.50 -2.72
C GLU A 147 9.02 13.09 -3.02
N PHE A 148 10.30 12.99 -3.40
CA PHE A 148 10.91 11.74 -3.86
C PHE A 148 10.76 10.58 -2.85
N GLU A 149 10.57 10.87 -1.57
CA GLU A 149 10.37 9.86 -0.53
C GLU A 149 9.07 9.07 -0.73
N VAL A 150 8.03 9.73 -1.27
CA VAL A 150 6.79 9.07 -1.69
C VAL A 150 7.11 8.06 -2.80
N GLN A 151 7.86 8.47 -3.82
CA GLN A 151 8.25 7.58 -4.92
C GLN A 151 9.09 6.39 -4.44
N LEU A 152 10.02 6.62 -3.50
CA LEU A 152 10.82 5.57 -2.88
C LEU A 152 9.94 4.55 -2.15
N PHE A 153 8.98 5.02 -1.35
CA PHE A 153 8.04 4.14 -0.65
C PHE A 153 7.19 3.33 -1.62
N LEU A 154 6.57 3.97 -2.62
CA LEU A 154 5.76 3.26 -3.62
C LEU A 154 6.56 2.19 -4.35
N GLY A 155 7.85 2.44 -4.65
CA GLY A 155 8.73 1.42 -5.21
C GLY A 155 8.86 0.18 -4.32
N THR A 156 8.87 0.34 -2.99
CA THR A 156 8.88 -0.80 -2.05
C THR A 156 7.54 -1.52 -2.00
N GLN A 157 6.42 -0.79 -2.08
CA GLN A 157 5.08 -1.38 -2.18
C GLN A 157 4.96 -2.25 -3.43
N LEU A 158 5.36 -1.74 -4.61
CA LEU A 158 5.35 -2.52 -5.85
C LEU A 158 6.14 -3.83 -5.74
N MET A 159 7.26 -3.83 -5.02
CA MET A 159 8.06 -5.04 -4.78
C MET A 159 7.40 -5.99 -3.77
N ASP A 160 6.72 -5.45 -2.75
CA ASP A 160 5.90 -6.25 -1.82
C ASP A 160 4.77 -6.96 -2.59
N GLU A 161 3.98 -6.22 -3.38
CA GLU A 161 2.87 -6.77 -4.17
C GLU A 161 3.33 -7.81 -5.19
N SER A 162 4.47 -7.58 -5.84
CA SER A 162 5.07 -8.56 -6.74
C SER A 162 5.41 -9.88 -6.03
N ARG A 163 5.81 -9.83 -4.75
CA ARG A 163 6.06 -11.04 -3.94
C ARG A 163 4.78 -11.70 -3.49
N HIS A 164 3.76 -10.91 -3.17
CA HIS A 164 2.47 -11.45 -2.74
C HIS A 164 1.79 -12.17 -3.92
N GLU A 165 1.79 -11.57 -5.12
CA GLU A 165 1.32 -12.22 -6.35
C GLU A 165 2.04 -13.55 -6.59
N ASP A 166 3.37 -13.55 -6.51
CA ASP A 166 4.20 -14.74 -6.72
C ASP A 166 3.97 -15.83 -5.65
N VAL A 167 3.86 -15.47 -4.37
CA VAL A 167 3.70 -16.44 -3.27
C VAL A 167 2.33 -17.09 -3.28
N PHE A 168 1.25 -16.34 -3.54
CA PHE A 168 -0.10 -16.90 -3.60
C PHE A 168 -0.28 -17.79 -4.83
N ARG A 169 0.32 -17.39 -5.96
CA ARG A 169 0.38 -18.25 -7.15
C ARG A 169 1.13 -19.56 -6.87
N LYS A 170 2.28 -19.50 -6.19
CA LYS A 170 3.02 -20.70 -5.77
C LYS A 170 2.19 -21.58 -4.86
N ARG A 171 1.53 -21.01 -3.84
CA ARG A 171 0.67 -21.80 -2.94
C ARG A 171 -0.48 -22.47 -3.67
N ALA A 172 -1.14 -21.81 -4.62
CA ALA A 172 -2.20 -22.42 -5.41
C ALA A 172 -1.73 -23.65 -6.22
N LEU A 173 -0.44 -23.74 -6.59
CA LEU A 173 0.08 -24.77 -7.49
C LEU A 173 0.84 -25.90 -6.79
N VAL A 174 1.47 -25.61 -5.65
CA VAL A 174 2.45 -26.51 -5.03
C VAL A 174 1.86 -27.82 -4.49
N ASN A 175 0.57 -27.84 -4.11
CA ASN A 175 -0.10 -29.02 -3.55
C ASN A 175 -0.99 -29.76 -4.57
N GLY A 176 -0.79 -29.54 -5.87
CA GLY A 176 -1.49 -30.28 -6.93
C GLY A 176 -2.90 -29.82 -7.26
N GLY A 177 -3.39 -28.73 -6.66
CA GLY A 177 -4.65 -28.06 -7.04
C GLY A 177 -4.50 -27.24 -8.31
N GLY A 178 -4.48 -25.91 -8.18
CA GLY A 178 -4.20 -25.00 -9.28
C GLY A 178 -4.94 -23.67 -9.19
N LEU A 179 -4.80 -22.85 -10.23
CA LEU A 179 -5.64 -21.68 -10.39
C LEU A 179 -7.03 -22.10 -10.87
N VAL A 180 -8.05 -21.48 -10.28
CA VAL A 180 -9.47 -21.76 -10.59
C VAL A 180 -10.11 -20.58 -11.31
N ASP A 181 -11.43 -20.58 -11.47
CA ASP A 181 -12.16 -19.50 -12.13
C ASP A 181 -11.87 -18.14 -11.49
N SER A 182 -11.46 -17.18 -12.32
CA SER A 182 -11.22 -15.81 -11.89
C SER A 182 -12.54 -15.05 -11.75
N GLY A 183 -12.74 -14.39 -10.61
CA GLY A 183 -13.77 -13.35 -10.46
C GLY A 183 -13.38 -12.03 -11.14
N PHE A 184 -14.02 -10.93 -10.73
CA PHE A 184 -13.66 -9.58 -11.20
C PHE A 184 -12.40 -9.01 -10.51
N GLY A 185 -11.83 -9.75 -9.55
CA GLY A 185 -10.76 -9.26 -8.67
C GLY A 185 -11.14 -7.94 -7.99
N ALA A 186 -10.15 -7.08 -7.78
CA ALA A 186 -10.32 -5.72 -7.31
C ALA A 186 -10.40 -4.69 -8.45
N SER A 187 -10.84 -5.08 -9.66
CA SER A 187 -10.72 -4.26 -10.89
C SER A 187 -11.40 -2.89 -10.79
N GLN A 188 -12.39 -2.76 -9.91
CA GLN A 188 -13.03 -1.49 -9.60
C GLN A 188 -12.05 -0.42 -9.06
N LEU A 189 -10.96 -0.81 -8.39
CA LEU A 189 -9.95 0.13 -7.88
C LEU A 189 -9.20 0.84 -9.02
N LEU A 190 -9.12 0.21 -10.19
CA LEU A 190 -8.43 0.75 -11.36
C LEU A 190 -9.12 2.01 -11.94
N SER A 191 -10.31 2.35 -11.46
CA SER A 191 -11.06 3.53 -11.86
C SER A 191 -10.74 4.78 -11.04
N ALA A 192 -9.76 4.74 -10.13
CA ALA A 192 -9.35 5.93 -9.40
C ALA A 192 -8.83 6.99 -10.38
N ASP A 193 -9.24 8.24 -10.19
CA ASP A 193 -8.90 9.34 -11.10
C ASP A 193 -7.59 10.04 -10.70
N ASN A 194 -7.22 10.02 -9.42
CA ASN A 194 -6.02 10.68 -8.90
C ASN A 194 -5.38 9.94 -7.71
N PHE A 195 -4.20 10.40 -7.30
CA PHE A 195 -3.40 9.81 -6.21
C PHE A 195 -4.17 9.72 -4.89
N THR A 196 -4.89 10.78 -4.53
CA THR A 196 -5.67 10.85 -3.29
C THR A 196 -6.80 9.82 -3.30
N GLU A 197 -7.55 9.74 -4.40
CA GLU A 197 -8.62 8.74 -4.55
C GLU A 197 -8.06 7.32 -4.49
N MET A 198 -6.95 7.07 -5.18
CA MET A 198 -6.24 5.79 -5.14
C MET A 198 -5.91 5.42 -3.69
N THR A 199 -5.32 6.33 -2.92
CA THR A 199 -4.99 6.07 -1.52
C THR A 199 -6.23 5.86 -0.64
N ALA A 200 -7.31 6.61 -0.88
CA ALA A 200 -8.58 6.45 -0.17
C ALA A 200 -9.21 5.08 -0.41
N ARG A 201 -9.11 4.56 -1.64
CA ARG A 201 -9.80 3.33 -2.06
C ARG A 201 -8.94 2.08 -1.85
N LEU A 202 -7.67 2.12 -2.26
CA LEU A 202 -6.71 1.03 -2.11
C LEU A 202 -6.16 0.99 -0.69
N HIS A 203 -5.34 1.97 -0.28
CA HIS A 203 -4.63 1.88 1.00
C HIS A 203 -5.58 1.85 2.20
N LEU A 204 -6.51 2.82 2.31
CA LEU A 204 -7.35 2.95 3.50
C LEU A 204 -8.40 1.83 3.64
N VAL A 205 -9.05 1.47 2.52
CA VAL A 205 -10.14 0.50 2.49
C VAL A 205 -9.67 -0.86 1.98
N GLY A 206 -9.16 -0.97 0.77
CA GLY A 206 -8.80 -2.25 0.15
C GLY A 206 -7.77 -3.05 0.96
N GLU A 207 -6.54 -2.54 1.05
CA GLU A 207 -5.44 -3.12 1.84
C GLU A 207 -5.81 -3.22 3.31
N GLY A 208 -6.50 -2.20 3.85
CA GLY A 208 -7.01 -2.24 5.21
C GLY A 208 -7.94 -3.43 5.52
N PHE A 209 -8.62 -4.00 4.51
CA PHE A 209 -9.44 -5.19 4.65
C PHE A 209 -8.64 -6.47 4.36
N VAL A 210 -7.76 -6.46 3.36
CA VAL A 210 -6.84 -7.57 3.04
C VAL A 210 -5.90 -7.85 4.21
N GLN A 211 -5.35 -6.82 4.85
CA GLN A 211 -4.53 -6.93 6.06
C GLN A 211 -5.26 -7.65 7.20
N THR A 212 -6.58 -7.47 7.36
CA THR A 212 -7.33 -8.22 8.36
C THR A 212 -7.39 -9.71 8.02
N ILE A 213 -7.51 -10.07 6.73
CA ILE A 213 -7.41 -11.47 6.28
C ILE A 213 -6.02 -12.02 6.63
N PHE A 214 -4.94 -11.31 6.29
CA PHE A 214 -3.58 -11.78 6.55
C PHE A 214 -3.26 -11.91 8.03
N ARG A 215 -3.66 -10.95 8.87
CA ARG A 215 -3.49 -11.07 10.34
C ARG A 215 -4.33 -12.20 10.94
N MET A 216 -5.41 -12.60 10.27
CA MET A 216 -6.21 -13.76 10.62
C MET A 216 -5.77 -15.03 9.86
N GLY A 217 -4.62 -14.99 9.17
CA GLY A 217 -4.09 -16.10 8.39
C GLY A 217 -3.94 -17.40 9.19
N GLU A 218 -3.59 -17.32 10.48
CA GLU A 218 -3.55 -18.47 11.39
C GLU A 218 -4.88 -19.23 11.49
N LEU A 219 -6.01 -18.54 11.32
CA LEU A 219 -7.34 -19.13 11.40
C LEU A 219 -7.68 -19.95 10.15
N ILE A 220 -7.08 -19.61 9.01
CA ILE A 220 -7.39 -20.19 7.70
C ILE A 220 -6.24 -21.01 7.11
N ALA A 221 -5.06 -20.96 7.73
CA ALA A 221 -3.88 -21.72 7.33
C ALA A 221 -3.92 -23.16 7.87
N ASN A 222 -3.43 -24.09 7.06
CA ASN A 222 -3.42 -25.53 7.33
C ASN A 222 -2.02 -26.08 7.60
N ASN A 223 -0.96 -25.29 7.33
CA ASN A 223 0.44 -25.69 7.51
C ASN A 223 1.31 -24.46 7.84
N GLU A 224 2.58 -24.71 8.20
CA GLU A 224 3.51 -23.64 8.58
C GLU A 224 3.92 -22.74 7.40
N ALA A 225 3.93 -23.26 6.17
CA ALA A 225 4.14 -22.45 4.97
C ALA A 225 3.06 -21.37 4.82
N GLU A 226 1.78 -21.74 4.86
CA GLU A 226 0.65 -20.81 4.78
C GLU A 226 0.68 -19.78 5.92
N LYS A 227 0.93 -20.21 7.17
CA LYS A 227 1.09 -19.28 8.30
C LYS A 227 2.23 -18.29 8.06
N ARG A 228 3.36 -18.76 7.52
CA ARG A 228 4.52 -17.91 7.22
C ARG A 228 4.18 -16.89 6.13
N ILE A 229 3.48 -17.31 5.07
CA ILE A 229 2.99 -16.42 4.00
C ILE A 229 2.15 -15.30 4.60
N TYR A 230 1.11 -15.64 5.34
CA TYR A 230 0.19 -14.63 5.90
C TYR A 230 0.87 -13.68 6.89
N ARG A 231 1.80 -14.16 7.73
CA ARG A 231 2.55 -13.31 8.65
C ARG A 231 3.44 -12.30 7.92
N LEU A 232 4.09 -12.72 6.84
CA LEU A 232 4.95 -11.86 6.02
C LEU A 232 4.13 -10.85 5.22
N ALA A 233 3.06 -11.29 4.56
CA ALA A 233 2.16 -10.40 3.85
C ALA A 233 1.52 -9.36 4.80
N ALA A 234 1.04 -9.77 5.98
CA ALA A 234 0.49 -8.84 6.99
C ALA A 234 1.50 -7.77 7.45
N GLN A 235 2.79 -8.11 7.52
CA GLN A 235 3.86 -7.17 7.85
C GLN A 235 4.04 -6.11 6.76
N ASP A 236 3.89 -6.51 5.49
CA ASP A 236 4.04 -5.64 4.33
C ASP A 236 2.84 -4.70 4.20
N GLU A 237 1.62 -5.25 4.22
CA GLU A 237 0.36 -4.49 4.24
C GLU A 237 0.28 -3.44 5.34
N SER A 238 0.91 -3.72 6.49
CA SER A 238 0.95 -2.75 7.59
C SER A 238 1.66 -1.45 7.20
N ARG A 239 2.65 -1.52 6.31
CA ARG A 239 3.36 -0.33 5.82
C ARG A 239 2.53 0.42 4.79
N HIS A 240 1.91 -0.28 3.84
CA HIS A 240 1.06 0.34 2.81
C HIS A 240 -0.14 1.07 3.42
N LEU A 241 -0.79 0.41 4.39
CA LEU A 241 -1.86 1.00 5.17
C LEU A 241 -1.40 2.23 5.96
N ALA A 242 -0.23 2.16 6.61
CA ALA A 242 0.32 3.27 7.39
C ALA A 242 0.63 4.48 6.49
N PHE A 243 1.18 4.23 5.29
CA PHE A 243 1.43 5.26 4.29
C PHE A 243 0.12 5.96 3.92
N GLY A 244 -0.91 5.18 3.58
CA GLY A 244 -2.21 5.73 3.18
C GLY A 244 -2.92 6.51 4.28
N VAL A 245 -2.93 6.00 5.51
CA VAL A 245 -3.52 6.69 6.67
C VAL A 245 -2.81 8.02 6.93
N THR A 246 -1.48 8.04 6.88
CA THR A 246 -0.71 9.27 7.15
C THR A 246 -0.78 10.29 6.01
N HIS A 247 -0.89 9.83 4.76
CA HIS A 247 -1.21 10.71 3.62
C HIS A 247 -2.58 11.38 3.79
N LEU A 248 -3.63 10.60 4.01
CA LEU A 248 -4.99 11.13 4.12
C LEU A 248 -5.17 11.99 5.36
N LYS A 249 -4.47 11.66 6.46
CA LYS A 249 -4.43 12.53 7.63
C LYS A 249 -3.80 13.89 7.31
N TYR A 250 -2.65 13.90 6.63
CA TYR A 250 -2.00 15.14 6.21
C TYR A 250 -2.96 15.99 5.36
N LEU A 251 -3.59 15.37 4.36
CA LEU A 251 -4.58 16.03 3.52
C LEU A 251 -5.74 16.64 4.32
N MET A 252 -6.33 15.89 5.27
CA MET A 252 -7.45 16.39 6.09
C MET A 252 -7.04 17.48 7.08
N GLU A 253 -5.76 17.53 7.48
CA GLU A 253 -5.22 18.59 8.33
C GLU A 253 -4.89 19.86 7.53
N THR A 254 -4.49 19.74 6.26
CA THR A 254 -4.04 20.88 5.44
C THR A 254 -5.10 21.45 4.49
N GLU A 255 -6.00 20.61 3.98
CA GLU A 255 -7.02 20.96 2.98
C GLU A 255 -8.42 20.46 3.45
N PRO A 256 -8.93 20.92 4.62
CA PRO A 256 -10.16 20.42 5.22
C PRO A 256 -11.41 20.65 4.36
N GLU A 257 -11.37 21.57 3.39
CA GLU A 257 -12.44 21.79 2.42
C GLU A 257 -12.62 20.62 1.44
N ARG A 258 -11.60 19.75 1.28
CA ARG A 258 -11.68 18.50 0.51
C ARG A 258 -12.40 17.37 1.27
N ARG A 259 -12.95 17.62 2.46
CA ARG A 259 -13.68 16.62 3.26
C ARG A 259 -14.81 15.94 2.49
N GLU A 260 -15.64 16.69 1.77
CA GLU A 260 -16.76 16.10 1.00
C GLU A 260 -16.28 15.28 -0.19
N GLU A 261 -15.17 15.67 -0.83
CA GLU A 261 -14.50 14.87 -1.86
C GLU A 261 -14.05 13.53 -1.29
N MET A 262 -13.43 13.54 -0.09
CA MET A 262 -13.06 12.30 0.60
C MET A 262 -14.27 11.42 0.92
N HIS A 263 -15.36 12.01 1.43
CA HIS A 263 -16.58 11.24 1.64
C HIS A 263 -17.15 10.66 0.35
N HIS A 264 -17.04 11.37 -0.77
CA HIS A 264 -17.44 10.86 -2.07
C HIS A 264 -16.63 9.63 -2.49
N TYR A 265 -15.29 9.66 -2.35
CA TYR A 265 -14.44 8.49 -2.63
C TYR A 265 -14.81 7.28 -1.78
N LEU A 266 -15.14 7.51 -0.51
CA LEU A 266 -15.60 6.46 0.39
C LEU A 266 -17.00 5.96 0.01
N ASP A 267 -17.92 6.83 -0.44
CA ASP A 267 -19.24 6.42 -0.93
C ASP A 267 -19.12 5.45 -2.12
N VAL A 268 -18.23 5.77 -3.08
CA VAL A 268 -17.95 4.90 -4.23
C VAL A 268 -17.39 3.56 -3.78
N GLN A 269 -16.41 3.55 -2.88
CA GLN A 269 -15.78 2.33 -2.41
C GLN A 269 -16.73 1.45 -1.59
N GLU A 270 -17.44 2.04 -0.63
CA GLU A 270 -18.41 1.32 0.21
C GLU A 270 -19.58 0.78 -0.62
N GLY A 271 -20.03 1.53 -1.63
CA GLY A 271 -21.03 1.07 -2.60
C GLY A 271 -20.57 -0.15 -3.39
N ALA A 272 -19.30 -0.17 -3.82
CA ALA A 272 -18.71 -1.31 -4.51
C ALA A 272 -18.61 -2.55 -3.61
N LEU A 273 -18.32 -2.38 -2.31
CA LEU A 273 -18.33 -3.48 -1.34
C LEU A 273 -19.73 -4.09 -1.14
N GLY A 274 -20.79 -3.32 -1.40
CA GLY A 274 -22.17 -3.80 -1.41
C GLY A 274 -22.56 -4.59 -2.66
N GLN A 275 -21.78 -4.51 -3.75
CA GLN A 275 -22.05 -5.25 -4.99
C GLN A 275 -21.27 -6.58 -4.99
N SER A 276 -22.00 -7.70 -5.06
CA SER A 276 -21.47 -9.03 -4.71
C SER A 276 -20.25 -9.45 -5.53
N ASN A 277 -20.21 -9.27 -6.84
CA ASN A 277 -19.26 -10.04 -7.66
C ASN A 277 -17.82 -9.47 -7.72
N GLY A 278 -17.64 -8.18 -7.45
CA GLY A 278 -16.32 -7.51 -7.47
C GLY A 278 -15.84 -7.01 -6.10
N SER A 279 -16.55 -7.36 -5.04
CA SER A 279 -16.18 -6.93 -3.69
C SER A 279 -14.98 -7.71 -3.18
N LEU A 280 -14.01 -6.99 -2.63
CA LEU A 280 -12.85 -7.56 -1.91
C LEU A 280 -13.24 -8.48 -0.74
N THR A 281 -14.51 -8.45 -0.34
CA THR A 281 -14.98 -9.00 0.94
C THR A 281 -16.30 -9.76 0.81
N THR A 282 -17.17 -9.42 -0.13
CA THR A 282 -18.51 -10.02 -0.23
C THR A 282 -18.71 -10.80 -1.51
N ASN A 283 -17.63 -11.07 -2.28
CA ASN A 283 -17.69 -12.04 -3.35
C ASN A 283 -18.07 -13.42 -2.81
N PRO A 284 -19.13 -14.06 -3.35
CA PRO A 284 -19.59 -15.37 -2.89
C PRO A 284 -18.48 -16.43 -2.88
N ALA A 285 -17.71 -16.57 -3.96
CA ALA A 285 -16.70 -17.62 -4.07
C ALA A 285 -15.59 -17.46 -3.04
N THR A 286 -15.06 -16.25 -2.86
CA THR A 286 -14.04 -15.97 -1.85
C THR A 286 -14.61 -16.06 -0.43
N GLY A 287 -15.85 -15.63 -0.22
CA GLY A 287 -16.54 -15.73 1.07
C GLY A 287 -16.76 -17.17 1.50
N GLU A 288 -17.26 -18.02 0.60
CA GLU A 288 -17.46 -19.46 0.82
C GLU A 288 -16.12 -20.17 1.04
N ALA A 289 -15.09 -19.86 0.23
CA ALA A 289 -13.74 -20.39 0.43
C ALA A 289 -13.18 -20.03 1.81
N LEU A 290 -13.28 -18.76 2.24
CA LEU A 290 -12.86 -18.34 3.58
C LEU A 290 -13.67 -19.03 4.68
N ALA A 291 -14.96 -19.27 4.48
CA ALA A 291 -15.78 -20.02 5.44
C ALA A 291 -15.33 -21.47 5.56
N ILE A 292 -15.09 -22.17 4.44
CA ILE A 292 -14.57 -23.55 4.43
C ILE A 292 -13.22 -23.61 5.14
N LEU A 293 -12.30 -22.71 4.82
CA LEU A 293 -10.97 -22.66 5.43
C LEU A 293 -11.04 -22.38 6.94
N ALA A 294 -11.84 -21.39 7.35
CA ALA A 294 -11.99 -21.06 8.76
C ALA A 294 -12.72 -22.15 9.55
N GLY A 295 -13.67 -22.87 8.92
CA GLY A 295 -14.37 -24.02 9.48
C GLY A 295 -13.49 -25.27 9.59
N GLY A 296 -12.49 -25.39 8.71
CA GLY A 296 -11.65 -26.57 8.57
C GLY A 296 -12.35 -27.71 7.84
N GLY A 297 -13.15 -27.37 6.81
CA GLY A 297 -13.90 -28.32 5.98
C GLY A 297 -15.30 -27.84 5.61
N ILE A 298 -15.84 -28.36 4.50
CA ILE A 298 -17.19 -28.06 4.00
C ILE A 298 -18.29 -28.55 4.95
N ASP A 299 -18.01 -29.62 5.70
CA ASP A 299 -18.90 -30.19 6.72
C ASP A 299 -19.11 -29.25 7.91
N LYS A 300 -18.21 -28.26 8.10
CA LYS A 300 -18.24 -27.25 9.17
C LYS A 300 -18.52 -25.84 8.66
N ILE A 301 -19.15 -25.72 7.49
CA ILE A 301 -19.37 -24.42 6.86
C ILE A 301 -20.14 -23.43 7.73
N ASP A 302 -21.08 -23.89 8.58
CA ASP A 302 -21.81 -23.03 9.51
C ASP A 302 -20.89 -22.38 10.55
N GLU A 303 -19.96 -23.14 11.14
CA GLU A 303 -18.92 -22.63 12.05
C GLU A 303 -17.96 -21.69 11.30
N GLY A 304 -17.63 -22.07 10.05
CA GLY A 304 -16.86 -21.26 9.12
C GLY A 304 -17.47 -19.88 8.88
N PHE A 305 -18.78 -19.82 8.61
CA PHE A 305 -19.50 -18.57 8.42
C PHE A 305 -19.54 -17.73 9.70
N GLN A 306 -19.69 -18.33 10.87
CA GLN A 306 -19.61 -17.60 12.14
C GLN A 306 -18.25 -16.91 12.31
N LYS A 307 -17.15 -17.63 12.02
CA LYS A 307 -15.79 -17.08 12.03
C LYS A 307 -15.60 -15.99 10.98
N LEU A 308 -16.14 -16.18 9.78
CA LEU A 308 -16.12 -15.17 8.73
C LEU A 308 -16.86 -13.90 9.15
N MET A 309 -18.01 -14.01 9.83
CA MET A 309 -18.73 -12.83 10.35
C MET A 309 -17.91 -12.07 11.41
N ILE A 310 -17.13 -12.77 12.23
CA ILE A 310 -16.18 -12.13 13.16
C ILE A 310 -15.09 -11.38 12.39
N MET A 311 -14.54 -11.96 11.32
CA MET A 311 -13.57 -11.31 10.46
C MET A 311 -14.14 -10.05 9.81
N ARG A 312 -15.35 -10.13 9.25
CA ARG A 312 -16.06 -8.97 8.65
C ARG A 312 -16.31 -7.88 9.70
N LYS A 313 -16.74 -8.26 10.90
CA LYS A 313 -16.87 -7.33 12.02
C LYS A 313 -15.57 -6.59 12.32
N LYS A 314 -14.45 -7.33 12.37
CA LYS A 314 -13.13 -6.75 12.63
C LYS A 314 -12.70 -5.77 11.53
N GLN A 315 -12.88 -6.13 10.26
CA GLN A 315 -12.56 -5.26 9.12
C GLN A 315 -13.28 -3.92 9.19
N ILE A 316 -14.59 -3.93 9.46
CA ILE A 316 -15.40 -2.71 9.54
C ILE A 316 -14.99 -1.81 10.71
N ASN A 317 -14.72 -2.39 11.89
CA ASN A 317 -14.32 -1.59 13.05
C ASN A 317 -12.89 -1.05 12.92
N GLU A 318 -11.98 -1.78 12.30
CA GLU A 318 -10.63 -1.28 12.00
C GLU A 318 -10.65 -0.18 10.93
N TYR A 319 -11.53 -0.31 9.93
CA TYR A 319 -11.80 0.77 8.97
C TYR A 319 -12.33 2.02 9.66
N MET A 320 -13.32 1.89 10.55
CA MET A 320 -13.85 3.01 11.32
C MET A 320 -12.77 3.67 12.20
N HIS A 321 -11.92 2.87 12.85
CA HIS A 321 -10.82 3.42 13.63
C HIS A 321 -9.85 4.25 12.76
N ARG A 322 -9.52 3.78 11.56
CA ARG A 322 -8.67 4.55 10.63
C ARG A 322 -9.34 5.85 10.19
N LEU A 323 -10.65 5.82 9.94
CA LEU A 323 -11.44 7.01 9.63
C LEU A 323 -11.38 8.05 10.77
N GLU A 324 -11.48 7.61 12.03
CA GLU A 324 -11.30 8.49 13.19
C GLU A 324 -9.90 9.12 13.23
N VAL A 325 -8.86 8.32 12.97
CA VAL A 325 -7.46 8.79 12.95
C VAL A 325 -7.23 9.87 11.89
N ILE A 326 -7.87 9.77 10.71
CA ILE A 326 -7.75 10.76 9.64
C ILE A 326 -8.76 11.92 9.76
N GLY A 327 -9.54 12.00 10.85
CA GLY A 327 -10.49 13.09 11.09
C GLY A 327 -11.86 12.94 10.42
N LEU A 328 -12.20 11.75 9.92
CA LEU A 328 -13.50 11.39 9.32
C LEU A 328 -14.36 10.51 10.24
N GLY A 329 -14.34 10.77 11.55
CA GLY A 329 -15.14 10.01 12.53
C GLY A 329 -16.66 10.10 12.32
N ASP A 330 -17.15 11.19 11.74
CA ASP A 330 -18.55 11.38 11.30
C ASP A 330 -18.96 10.42 10.18
N ARG A 331 -18.01 9.74 9.52
CA ARG A 331 -18.31 8.71 8.52
C ARG A 331 -19.18 7.60 9.11
N ARG A 332 -19.13 7.35 10.42
CA ARG A 332 -20.04 6.45 11.15
C ARG A 332 -21.53 6.73 10.87
N GLU A 333 -21.89 7.99 10.62
CA GLU A 333 -23.28 8.39 10.32
C GLU A 333 -23.67 8.11 8.86
N ARG A 334 -22.71 8.23 7.94
CA ARG A 334 -22.87 8.11 6.49
C ARG A 334 -22.55 6.72 5.93
N MET A 335 -21.89 5.87 6.71
CA MET A 335 -21.42 4.56 6.29
C MET A 335 -22.56 3.72 5.69
N ALA A 336 -22.25 3.01 4.60
CA ALA A 336 -23.22 2.16 3.92
C ALA A 336 -23.95 1.21 4.91
N PRO A 337 -25.30 1.05 4.80
CA PRO A 337 -26.08 0.29 5.78
C PRO A 337 -25.59 -1.16 6.01
N ALA A 338 -25.12 -1.83 4.96
CA ALA A 338 -24.58 -3.19 5.04
C ALA A 338 -23.32 -3.28 5.90
N MET A 339 -22.47 -2.25 5.87
CA MET A 339 -21.27 -2.15 6.70
C MET A 339 -21.63 -1.74 8.13
N LYS A 340 -22.58 -0.80 8.29
CA LYS A 340 -23.04 -0.32 9.59
C LYS A 340 -23.57 -1.42 10.50
N ALA A 341 -24.11 -2.51 9.93
CA ALA A 341 -24.56 -3.70 10.67
C ALA A 341 -23.44 -4.39 11.48
N PHE A 342 -22.18 -4.15 11.12
CA PHE A 342 -21.00 -4.74 11.76
C PHE A 342 -20.27 -3.77 12.70
N LEU A 343 -20.67 -2.50 12.77
CA LEU A 343 -20.02 -1.54 13.65
C LEU A 343 -20.31 -1.82 15.12
N ASP A 344 -19.29 -1.69 15.96
CA ASP A 344 -19.45 -1.64 17.41
C ASP A 344 -20.19 -0.36 17.81
N PRO A 345 -20.93 -0.38 18.94
CA PRO A 345 -21.51 0.83 19.51
C PRO A 345 -20.47 1.94 19.68
N ALA A 346 -20.93 3.20 19.53
CA ALA A 346 -20.08 4.38 19.67
C ALA A 346 -19.62 4.62 21.13
#